data_AF-A0A0C9VKA9-F1
#
_entry.id   AF-A0A0C9VKA9-F1
#
_cell.length_a   1.000
_cell.length_b   1.000
_cell.length_c   1.000
_cell.angle_alpha   90.00
_cell.angle_beta   90.00
_cell.angle_gamma   90.00
#
_symmetry.space_group_name_H-M   'P 1'
#
loop_
_entity.id
_entity.type
_entity.pdbx_description
1 polymer ?
#
loop_
_entity_poly.entity_id
_entity_poly.type
_entity_poly.pdbx_seq_one_letter_code
_entity_poly.pdbx_strand_id
1 'polypeptide(L)'
;TASTATNGESRNLVVCIDGTSNQFGQNNTNVVKLFASIDLDAGKGHPKQFAYYTSGIGTRPKSVHIFNRMERAVSDKFDMAIAWNMEEIVKDAYGWLARMYQKGDRIYLF
;
A
#
# COMPACT_ATOMS: atom_id res chain seq x y z
N THR A 1 -35.84 -13.33 -11.27
CA THR A 1 -35.87 -11.86 -11.33
C THR A 1 -34.46 -11.36 -11.59
N ALA A 2 -34.18 -10.88 -12.79
CA ALA A 2 -32.84 -10.42 -13.18
C ALA A 2 -32.57 -9.04 -12.59
N SER A 3 -31.54 -8.94 -11.74
CA SER A 3 -31.05 -7.66 -11.22
C SER A 3 -30.36 -6.91 -12.35
N THR A 4 -30.96 -5.80 -12.76
CA THR A 4 -30.38 -4.80 -13.65
C THR A 4 -29.10 -4.28 -13.02
N ALA A 5 -27.95 -4.77 -13.48
CA ALA A 5 -26.66 -4.20 -13.15
C ALA A 5 -26.64 -2.77 -13.71
N THR A 6 -26.71 -1.79 -12.82
CA THR A 6 -26.48 -0.39 -13.15
C THR A 6 -25.16 -0.28 -13.90
N ASN A 7 -25.22 0.25 -15.12
CA ASN A 7 -24.07 0.47 -16.00
C ASN A 7 -23.22 1.64 -15.48
N GLY A 8 -22.78 1.54 -14.22
CA GLY A 8 -21.82 2.47 -13.63
C GLY A 8 -20.49 2.24 -14.33
N GLU A 9 -19.90 3.31 -14.86
CA GLU A 9 -18.57 3.23 -15.47
C GLU A 9 -17.60 2.53 -14.51
N SER A 10 -17.01 1.43 -14.96
CA SER A 10 -16.02 0.67 -14.19
C SER A 10 -14.91 1.61 -13.72
N ARG A 11 -14.67 1.67 -12.40
CA ARG A 11 -13.68 2.57 -11.78
C ARG A 11 -12.40 1.79 -11.50
N ASN A 12 -11.28 2.50 -11.38
CA ASN A 12 -10.02 1.92 -10.96
C ASN A 12 -9.77 2.25 -9.49
N LEU A 13 -9.52 1.22 -8.68
CA LEU A 13 -9.02 1.36 -7.33
C LEU A 13 -7.54 0.97 -7.34
N VAL A 14 -6.65 1.91 -7.05
CA VAL A 14 -5.21 1.70 -7.07
C VAL A 14 -4.68 1.71 -5.64
N VAL A 15 -4.08 0.61 -5.21
CA VAL A 15 -3.50 0.45 -3.88
C VAL A 15 -1.99 0.39 -4.05
N CYS A 16 -1.28 1.29 -3.38
CA CYS A 16 0.16 1.41 -3.40
C CYS A 16 0.70 1.16 -1.98
N ILE A 17 1.38 0.04 -1.79
CA ILE A 17 2.02 -0.35 -0.54
C ILE A 17 3.53 -0.24 -0.75
N ASP A 18 4.13 0.83 -0.25
CA ASP A 18 5.56 1.06 -0.47
C ASP A 18 6.43 0.15 0.41
N GLY A 19 7.60 -0.22 -0.10
CA GLY A 19 8.51 -1.15 0.57
C GLY A 19 9.32 -0.53 1.72
N THR A 20 9.81 -1.41 2.59
CA THR A 20 10.51 -1.12 3.84
C THR A 20 11.95 -0.59 3.64
N SER A 21 12.52 -0.74 2.45
CA SER A 21 13.91 -0.36 2.16
C SER A 21 14.09 1.12 1.82
N ASN A 22 13.02 1.90 1.71
CA ASN A 22 13.13 3.30 1.31
C ASN A 22 13.65 4.24 2.40
N GLN A 23 14.00 3.72 3.58
CA GLN A 23 14.67 4.47 4.64
C GLN A 23 16.12 4.87 4.29
N PHE A 24 16.69 4.35 3.20
CA PHE A 24 18.10 4.53 2.84
C PHE A 24 18.38 5.47 1.66
N GLY A 25 17.35 6.07 1.03
CA GLY A 25 17.54 6.98 -0.09
C GLY A 25 16.76 8.26 0.08
N GLN A 26 17.39 9.41 -0.15
CA GLN A 26 16.71 10.70 -0.39
C GLN A 26 15.82 10.70 -1.66
N ASN A 27 15.46 9.53 -2.19
CA ASN A 27 14.83 9.35 -3.49
C ASN A 27 13.43 8.76 -3.32
N ASN A 28 12.45 9.35 -4.02
CA ASN A 28 11.10 8.79 -4.13
C ASN A 28 11.17 7.37 -4.72
N THR A 29 10.51 6.39 -4.10
CA THR A 29 10.37 5.05 -4.68
C THR A 29 9.61 5.12 -6.00
N ASN A 30 9.73 4.06 -6.80
CA ASN A 30 8.89 3.90 -7.98
C ASN A 30 7.40 3.87 -7.61
N VAL A 31 7.04 3.37 -6.41
CA VAL A 31 5.67 3.36 -5.89
C VAL A 31 5.17 4.77 -5.60
N VAL A 32 5.97 5.62 -4.94
CA VAL A 32 5.64 7.04 -4.71
C VAL A 32 5.51 7.79 -6.03
N LYS A 33 6.44 7.58 -6.97
CA LYS A 33 6.37 8.20 -8.30
C LYS A 33 5.12 7.78 -9.06
N LEU A 34 4.78 6.49 -9.01
CA LEU A 34 3.57 5.95 -9.63
C LEU A 34 2.33 6.56 -9.00
N PHE A 35 2.23 6.55 -7.67
CA PHE A 35 1.10 7.11 -6.94
C PHE A 35 0.89 8.60 -7.26
N ALA A 36 1.97 9.38 -7.29
CA ALA A 36 1.94 10.79 -7.65
C ALA A 36 1.53 11.05 -9.11
N SER A 37 1.63 10.04 -9.98
CA SER A 37 1.25 10.14 -11.41
C SER A 37 -0.18 9.66 -11.68
N ILE A 38 -0.93 9.22 -10.66
CA ILE A 38 -2.31 8.77 -10.84
C ILE A 38 -3.20 9.98 -11.11
N ASP A 39 -3.86 9.97 -12.27
CA ASP A 39 -4.91 10.94 -12.61
C ASP A 39 -6.22 10.58 -11.90
N LEU A 40 -6.52 11.29 -10.81
CA LEU A 40 -7.74 11.13 -10.02
C LEU A 40 -8.96 11.80 -10.68
N ASP A 41 -8.74 12.72 -11.63
CA ASP A 41 -9.77 13.53 -12.27
C ASP A 41 -10.18 12.98 -13.65
N ALA A 42 -9.86 11.72 -13.93
CA ALA A 42 -10.10 11.04 -15.20
C ALA A 42 -11.50 11.40 -15.78
N GLY A 43 -11.46 12.13 -16.90
CA GLY A 43 -12.62 12.71 -17.58
C GLY A 43 -13.29 11.79 -18.59
N LYS A 44 -14.17 12.36 -19.44
CA LYS A 44 -14.97 11.62 -20.42
C LYS A 44 -14.08 10.77 -21.34
N GLY A 45 -14.24 9.45 -21.23
CA GLY A 45 -13.48 8.45 -21.99
C GLY A 45 -12.55 7.60 -21.12
N HIS A 46 -12.30 8.00 -19.87
CA HIS A 46 -11.47 7.24 -18.94
C HIS A 46 -12.22 6.87 -17.65
N PRO A 47 -11.93 5.69 -17.07
CA PRO A 47 -12.38 5.28 -15.75
C PRO A 47 -11.98 6.29 -14.66
N LYS A 48 -12.91 6.65 -13.77
CA LYS A 48 -12.56 7.35 -12.53
C LYS A 48 -11.58 6.52 -11.71
N GLN A 49 -10.57 7.17 -11.14
CA GLN A 49 -9.53 6.51 -10.35
C GLN A 49 -9.58 6.95 -8.90
N PHE A 50 -9.45 6.01 -7.98
CA PHE A 50 -9.28 6.25 -6.55
C PHE A 50 -8.01 5.56 -6.10
N ALA A 51 -7.18 6.25 -5.33
CA ALA A 51 -5.89 5.74 -4.95
C ALA A 51 -5.73 5.70 -3.42
N TYR A 52 -5.11 4.64 -2.92
CA TYR A 52 -4.66 4.48 -1.54
C TYR A 52 -3.15 4.30 -1.51
N TYR A 53 -2.47 5.04 -0.66
CA TYR A 53 -1.03 4.89 -0.45
C TYR A 53 -0.74 4.66 1.03
N THR A 54 0.19 3.76 1.30
CA THR A 54 0.82 3.63 2.61
C THR A 54 2.33 3.48 2.43
N SER A 55 3.10 4.25 3.21
CA SER A 55 4.55 4.10 3.29
C SER A 55 4.84 2.89 4.17
N GLY A 56 5.21 1.75 3.60
CA GLY A 56 5.56 0.59 4.41
C GLY A 56 6.73 0.88 5.36
N ILE A 57 6.65 0.26 6.54
CA ILE A 57 7.58 0.28 7.68
C ILE A 57 8.22 1.63 8.05
N GLY A 58 7.79 2.10 9.21
CA GLY A 58 8.41 3.19 9.96
C GLY A 58 9.89 2.94 10.27
N THR A 59 10.67 3.98 9.97
CA THR A 59 11.96 4.40 10.52
C THR A 59 12.55 3.51 11.63
N ARG A 60 13.65 2.79 11.36
CA ARG A 60 14.55 2.38 12.45
C ARG A 60 15.24 3.63 13.02
N PRO A 61 15.35 3.78 14.35
CA PRO A 61 16.40 4.62 14.91
C PRO A 61 17.77 4.03 14.52
N LYS A 62 18.71 4.90 14.16
CA LYS A 62 20.07 4.57 13.72
C LYS A 62 20.77 3.61 14.70
N SER A 63 21.37 2.57 14.12
CA SER A 63 22.41 1.67 14.66
C SER A 63 22.79 1.81 16.13
N VAL A 64 22.55 0.78 16.93
CA VAL A 64 23.37 0.51 18.13
C VAL A 64 24.21 -0.72 17.83
N HIS A 65 25.53 -0.53 17.71
CA HIS A 65 26.50 -1.60 17.64
C HIS A 65 26.40 -2.46 18.90
N ILE A 66 25.80 -3.66 18.82
CA ILE A 66 25.80 -4.59 19.95
C ILE A 66 26.15 -6.01 19.49
N PHE A 67 27.33 -6.43 19.93
CA PHE A 67 27.99 -7.73 19.87
C PHE A 67 27.12 -8.99 19.55
N ASN A 68 27.68 -9.82 18.66
CA ASN A 68 27.24 -11.05 17.99
C ASN A 68 26.38 -12.12 18.72
N ARG A 69 26.05 -11.98 20.01
CA ARG A 69 25.14 -12.89 20.73
C ARG A 69 23.74 -12.30 20.95
N MET A 70 23.59 -10.97 20.88
CA MET A 70 22.30 -10.28 21.00
C MET A 70 21.64 -10.04 19.63
N GLU A 71 22.39 -10.22 18.54
CA GLU A 71 21.90 -10.02 17.16
C GLU A 71 20.73 -10.94 16.80
N ARG A 72 20.72 -12.21 17.23
CA ARG A 72 19.61 -13.13 16.93
C ARG A 72 18.31 -12.70 17.61
N ALA A 73 18.36 -12.38 18.90
CA ALA A 73 17.18 -11.93 19.64
C ALA A 73 16.67 -10.56 19.15
N VAL A 74 17.56 -9.69 18.66
CA VAL A 74 17.19 -8.41 18.05
C VAL A 74 16.62 -8.62 16.64
N SER A 75 17.18 -9.55 15.86
CA SER A 75 16.66 -9.96 14.55
C SER A 75 15.27 -10.57 14.67
N ASP A 76 15.07 -11.54 15.56
CA ASP A 76 13.76 -12.20 15.75
C ASP A 76 12.69 -11.21 16.19
N LYS A 77 13.03 -10.27 17.08
CA LYS A 77 12.12 -9.18 17.48
C LYS A 77 11.86 -8.19 16.34
N PHE A 78 12.86 -7.92 15.52
CA PHE A 78 12.73 -7.06 14.35
C PHE A 78 11.85 -7.70 13.27
N ASP A 79 12.06 -8.98 13.00
CA ASP A 79 11.29 -9.77 12.05
C ASP A 79 9.83 -9.91 12.51
N MET A 80 9.60 -10.08 13.81
CA MET A 80 8.26 -10.06 14.41
C MET A 80 7.60 -8.68 14.31
N ALA A 81 8.33 -7.59 14.54
CA ALA A 81 7.82 -6.23 14.39
C ALA A 81 7.48 -5.92 12.91
N ILE A 82 8.30 -6.38 11.97
CA ILE A 82 7.97 -6.33 10.53
C ILE A 82 6.67 -7.10 10.26
N ALA A 83 6.55 -8.32 10.78
CA ALA A 83 5.39 -9.17 10.53
C ALA A 83 4.09 -8.53 11.04
N TRP A 84 4.08 -8.00 12.27
CA TRP A 84 2.91 -7.30 12.82
C TRP A 84 2.56 -6.04 12.03
N ASN A 85 3.55 -5.26 11.63
CA ASN A 85 3.32 -4.04 10.86
C ASN A 85 2.80 -4.34 9.44
N MET A 86 3.25 -5.45 8.83
CA MET A 86 2.73 -5.90 7.54
C MET A 86 1.26 -6.36 7.66
N GLU A 87 0.92 -7.04 8.76
CA GLU A 87 -0.47 -7.43 9.03
C GLU A 87 -1.39 -6.21 9.12
N GLU A 88 -0.98 -5.16 9.82
CA GLU A 88 -1.73 -3.91 9.94
C GLU A 88 -1.88 -3.21 8.58
N ILE A 89 -0.80 -3.09 7.82
CA ILE A 89 -0.81 -2.52 6.46
C ILE A 89 -1.81 -3.24 5.54
N VAL A 90 -1.79 -4.58 5.57
CA VAL A 90 -2.70 -5.40 4.75
C VAL A 90 -4.15 -5.21 5.21
N LYS A 91 -4.41 -5.19 6.51
CA LYS A 91 -5.76 -4.95 7.06
C LYS A 91 -6.28 -3.57 6.68
N ASP A 92 -5.45 -2.54 6.74
CA ASP A 92 -5.85 -1.18 6.40
C ASP A 92 -6.14 -1.03 4.90
N ALA A 93 -5.26 -1.55 4.04
CA ALA A 93 -5.48 -1.56 2.60
C ALA A 93 -6.75 -2.34 2.23
N TYR A 94 -6.97 -3.50 2.84
CA TYR A 94 -8.19 -4.28 2.68
C TYR A 94 -9.42 -3.52 3.18
N GLY A 95 -9.34 -2.87 4.35
CA GLY A 95 -10.41 -2.07 4.91
C GLY A 95 -10.80 -0.91 4.00
N TRP A 96 -9.82 -0.25 3.37
CA TRP A 96 -10.06 0.77 2.36
C TRP A 96 -10.77 0.19 1.12
N LEU A 97 -10.28 -0.92 0.58
CA LEU A 97 -10.92 -1.62 -0.54
C LEU A 97 -12.37 -2.01 -0.22
N ALA A 98 -12.62 -2.59 0.96
CA ALA A 98 -13.94 -3.02 1.38
C ALA A 98 -14.95 -1.87 1.46
N ARG A 99 -14.50 -0.66 1.83
CA ARG A 99 -15.36 0.54 1.87
C ARG A 99 -15.58 1.17 0.51
N MET A 100 -14.59 1.10 -0.39
CA MET A 100 -14.60 1.80 -1.67
C MET A 100 -15.20 0.97 -2.81
N TYR A 101 -15.05 -0.36 -2.75
CA TYR A 101 -15.37 -1.27 -3.84
C TYR A 101 -16.85 -1.26 -4.19
N GLN A 102 -17.10 -1.14 -5.49
CA GLN A 102 -18.39 -1.36 -6.12
C GLN A 102 -18.25 -2.45 -7.18
N LYS A 103 -19.35 -3.17 -7.44
CA LYS A 103 -19.38 -4.24 -8.43
C LYS A 103 -18.94 -3.68 -9.79
N GLY A 104 -17.89 -4.28 -10.37
CA GLY A 104 -17.33 -3.87 -11.65
C GLY A 104 -16.10 -2.98 -11.55
N ASP A 105 -15.68 -2.57 -10.35
CA ASP A 105 -14.38 -1.90 -10.16
C ASP A 105 -13.22 -2.85 -10.46
N ARG A 106 -12.12 -2.26 -10.94
CA ARG A 106 -10.84 -2.94 -11.15
C ARG A 106 -9.86 -2.54 -10.05
N ILE A 107 -9.21 -3.51 -9.44
CA ILE A 107 -8.23 -3.30 -8.39
C ILE A 107 -6.84 -3.48 -8.98
N TYR A 108 -5.97 -2.49 -8.76
CA TYR A 108 -4.55 -2.53 -9.07
C TYR A 108 -3.77 -2.44 -7.77
N LEU A 109 -2.82 -3.34 -7.55
CA LEU A 109 -2.01 -3.40 -6.34
C LEU A 109 -0.53 -3.31 -6.74
N PHE A 110 0.19 -2.38 -6.10
CA PHE A 110 1.60 -2.09 -6.33
C PHE A 110 2.37 -2.03 -5.01
#